data_AF-A0AAW8W2B1-F1
#
_entry.id   AF-A0AAW8W2B1-F1
#
_cell.length_a   1.000
_cell.length_b   1.000
_cell.length_c   1.000
_cell.angle_alpha   90.00
_cell.angle_beta   90.00
_cell.angle_gamma   90.00
#
_symmetry.space_group_name_H-M   'P 1'
#
loop_
_entity.id
_entity.type
_entity.pdbx_description
1 polymer ?
#
loop_
_entity_poly.entity_id
_entity_poly.type
_entity_poly.pdbx_seq_one_letter_code
_entity_poly.pdbx_strand_id
1 'polypeptide(L)' 'MPKLINTKYGYVTPQEAEMDAHLDKWMKRRAKQHGAFSLDRKRRKQHAKNKKMPLS' A
#
# COMPACT_ATOMS: atom_id res chain seq x y z
N MET A 1 -0.01 -12.71 34.05
CA MET A 1 -0.86 -13.03 32.88
C MET A 1 -0.75 -11.89 31.88
N PRO A 2 -0.33 -12.13 30.63
CA PRO A 2 -0.35 -11.09 29.60
C PRO A 2 -1.79 -10.58 29.44
N LYS A 3 -1.97 -9.26 29.48
CA LYS A 3 -3.29 -8.64 29.29
C LYS A 3 -3.63 -8.74 27.80
N LEU A 4 -4.56 -9.62 27.46
CA LEU A 4 -5.03 -9.76 26.09
C LEU A 4 -5.82 -8.52 25.69
N ILE A 5 -5.56 -8.04 24.49
CA ILE A 5 -6.23 -6.87 23.90
C ILE A 5 -7.47 -7.38 23.19
N ASN A 6 -8.64 -6.84 23.52
CA ASN A 6 -9.87 -7.13 22.80
C ASN A 6 -9.89 -6.32 21.49
N THR A 7 -10.04 -7.03 20.37
CA THR A 7 -10.20 -6.45 19.04
C THR A 7 -11.52 -6.90 18.44
N LYS A 8 -11.91 -6.27 17.33
CA LYS A 8 -13.12 -6.63 16.57
C LYS A 8 -13.20 -8.13 16.20
N TYR A 9 -12.06 -8.82 16.12
CA TYR A 9 -11.99 -10.22 15.69
C TYR A 9 -11.60 -11.19 16.81
N GLY A 10 -11.53 -10.72 18.06
CA GLY A 10 -11.20 -11.56 19.21
C GLY A 10 -10.06 -10.98 20.05
N TYR A 11 -9.49 -11.83 20.90
CA TYR A 11 -8.41 -11.45 21.80
C TYR A 11 -7.05 -11.68 21.16
N VAL A 12 -6.17 -10.70 21.31
CA VAL A 12 -4.83 -10.71 20.71
C VAL A 12 -3.82 -10.43 21.80
N THR A 13 -2.62 -11.01 21.69
CA THR A 13 -1.55 -10.71 22.64
C THR A 13 -0.99 -9.30 22.38
N PRO A 14 -0.43 -8.62 23.40
CA PRO A 14 0.24 -7.33 23.20
C PRO A 14 1.35 -7.38 22.15
N GLN A 15 2.08 -8.50 22.07
CA GLN A 15 3.17 -8.68 21.10
C GLN A 15 2.67 -8.73 19.66
N GLU A 16 1.58 -9.45 19.41
CA GLU A 16 0.94 -9.48 18.08
C GLU A 16 0.41 -8.10 17.69
N ALA A 17 -0.18 -7.36 18.63
CA ALA A 17 -0.64 -5.99 18.39
C ALA A 17 0.50 -5.03 18.07
N GLU A 18 1.65 -5.16 18.73
CA GLU A 18 2.85 -4.38 18.44
C GLU A 18 3.43 -4.72 17.05
N MET A 19 3.45 -6.01 16.68
CA MET A 19 3.87 -6.45 15.35
C MET A 19 2.97 -5.89 14.25
N ASP A 20 1.66 -5.95 14.43
CA ASP A 20 0.68 -5.42 13.47
C ASP A 20 0.83 -3.89 13.28
N ALA A 21 0.99 -3.15 14.39
CA ALA A 21 1.24 -1.71 14.35
C ALA A 21 2.56 -1.36 13.63
N HIS A 22 3.60 -2.19 13.79
CA HIS A 22 4.86 -2.02 13.08
C HIS A 22 4.69 -2.22 11.57
N LEU A 23 3.92 -3.24 11.15
CA LEU A 23 3.61 -3.51 9.75
C LEU A 23 2.80 -2.38 9.12
N ASP A 24 1.75 -1.92 9.78
CA ASP A 24 0.90 -0.81 9.30
C ASP A 24 1.72 0.48 9.10
N LYS A 25 2.61 0.79 10.04
CA LYS A 25 3.53 1.93 9.92
C LYS A 25 4.44 1.81 8.70
N TRP A 26 4.98 0.62 8.43
CA TRP A 26 5.84 0.38 7.28
C TRP A 26 5.09 0.46 5.95
N MET A 27 3.88 -0.13 5.87
CA MET A 27 3.02 -0.06 4.70
C MET A 27 2.63 1.38 4.36
N LYS A 28 2.23 2.17 5.36
CA LYS A 28 1.89 3.60 5.20
C LYS A 28 3.09 4.41 4.71
N ARG A 29 4.31 4.12 5.18
CA ARG A 29 5.53 4.79 4.70
C ARG A 29 5.83 4.46 3.25
N ARG A 30 5.69 3.18 2.86
CA ARG A 30 5.88 2.72 1.47
C ARG A 30 4.86 3.35 0.52
N ALA A 31 3.59 3.42 0.91
CA ALA A 31 2.54 4.04 0.10
C ALA A 31 2.78 5.55 -0.12
N LYS A 32 3.35 6.25 0.86
CA LYS A 32 3.73 7.67 0.70
C LYS A 32 4.95 7.88 -0.19
N GLN A 33 5.95 6.99 -0.12
CA GLN A 33 7.16 7.10 -0.92
C GLN A 33 6.92 6.76 -2.40
N HIS A 34 6.13 5.72 -2.68
CA HIS A 34 5.58 5.51 -4.00
C HIS A 34 4.29 6.32 -4.13
N GLY A 35 4.42 7.66 -4.14
CA GLY A 35 3.29 8.56 -4.34
C GLY A 35 2.36 7.99 -5.41
N ALA A 36 1.06 7.89 -5.08
CA ALA A 36 0.04 7.11 -5.77
C ALA A 36 0.44 6.85 -7.21
N PHE A 37 0.76 5.58 -7.54
CA PHE A 37 1.11 5.15 -8.90
C PHE A 37 0.10 5.79 -9.85
N SER A 38 0.46 6.93 -10.46
CA SER A 38 -0.45 7.65 -11.34
C SER A 38 -0.41 6.90 -12.66
N LEU A 39 -1.17 5.80 -12.69
CA LEU A 39 -1.38 4.99 -13.88
C LEU A 39 -1.92 5.87 -15.00
N ASP A 40 -2.73 6.87 -14.65
CA ASP A 40 -3.27 7.82 -15.61
C ASP A 40 -2.19 8.64 -16.33
N ARG A 41 -1.20 9.17 -15.59
CA ARG A 41 -0.08 9.92 -16.19
C ARG A 41 0.82 9.04 -17.05
N LYS A 42 1.04 7.78 -16.66
CA LYS A 42 1.79 6.82 -17.47
C LYS A 42 1.00 6.36 -18.70
N ARG A 43 -0.32 6.14 -18.58
CA ARG A 43 -1.22 5.73 -19.67
C ARG A 43 -1.34 6.81 -20.74
N ARG A 44 -1.45 8.09 -20.37
CA ARG A 44 -1.47 9.20 -21.34
C ARG A 44 -0.15 9.29 -22.13
N LYS A 45 0.99 9.14 -21.47
CA LYS A 45 2.31 9.11 -22.14
C LYS A 45 2.43 7.93 -23.11
N GLN A 46 1.95 6.75 -22.73
CA GLN A 46 1.94 5.58 -23.61
C GLN A 46 1.01 5.78 -24.82
N HIS A 47 -0.20 6.29 -24.63
CA HIS A 47 -1.12 6.58 -25.74
C HIS A 47 -0.55 7.62 -26.71
N ALA A 48 0.12 8.66 -26.22
CA ALA A 48 0.76 9.65 -27.07
C ALA A 48 1.93 9.06 -27.88
N LYS A 49 2.70 8.13 -27.27
CA LYS A 49 3.78 7.41 -27.97
C LYS A 49 3.23 6.45 -29.03
N ASN A 50 2.17 5.72 -28.71
CA ASN A 50 1.51 4.80 -29.65
C ASN A 50 0.85 5.55 -30.82
N LYS A 51 0.27 6.74 -30.60
CA LYS A 51 -0.27 7.58 -31.68
C LYS A 51 0.81 8.16 -32.62
N LYS A 52 2.04 8.33 -32.14
CA LYS A 52 3.17 8.85 -32.92
C LYS A 52 3.84 7.79 -33.80
N MET A 53 3.62 6.52 -33.52
CA MET A 53 4.15 5.41 -34.32
C MET A 53 3.05 5.01 -35.31
N PRO A 54 3.29 5.01 -36.63
CA PRO A 54 2.35 4.39 -37.55
C PRO A 54 2.29 2.89 -37.21
N LEU A 55 1.08 2.39 -37.04
CA LEU A 55 0.85 0.95 -36.98
C LEU A 55 1.14 0.44 -38.39
N SER A 56 2.30 -0.20 -38.54
CA SER A 56 2.75 -0.89 -39.76
C SER A 56 1.74 -1.93 -40.20
#